data_AF-A0A454WFN3-F1
#
_entry.id   AF-A0A454WFN3-F1
#
_cell.length_a   1.000
_cell.length_b   1.000
_cell.length_c   1.000
_cell.angle_alpha   90.00
_cell.angle_beta   90.00
_cell.angle_gamma   90.00
#
_symmetry.space_group_name_H-M   'P 1'
#
loop_
_entity.id
_entity.type
_entity.pdbx_description
1 polymer ?
#
loop_
_entity_poly.entity_id
_entity_poly.type
_entity_poly.pdbx_seq_one_letter_code
_entity_poly.pdbx_strand_id
1 'polypeptide(L)'
;MVASSVIAAVPEAKAAAEKYGRELRFDFLDDTAVHWLLHHRWEDNRKWRKRGCASGFLLFPFLAGPWPFWDLVAVEKSRTFQVAFIVADAMIVVGILLGLYLWRRPSLRDPTMRNVRIRARRYREIVGIARRGGAEVPATYPYYGMYASSRKFFPDAPELPIPEGGQKS
;
A
#
# COMPACT_ATOMS: atom_id res chain seq x y z
N MET A 1 8.75 -7.76 12.77
CA MET A 1 7.50 -8.11 13.49
C MET A 1 7.72 -7.80 14.96
N VAL A 2 6.67 -7.57 15.75
CA VAL A 2 6.78 -7.50 17.22
C VAL A 2 6.20 -8.80 17.76
N ALA A 3 6.93 -9.49 18.65
CA ALA A 3 6.50 -10.76 19.21
C ALA A 3 5.17 -10.62 19.96
N SER A 4 4.32 -11.64 19.87
CA SER A 4 3.00 -11.63 20.50
C SER A 4 3.10 -11.52 22.02
N SER A 5 4.14 -12.10 22.63
CA SER A 5 4.44 -11.97 24.06
C SER A 5 4.63 -10.52 24.49
N VAL A 6 5.32 -9.72 23.67
CA VAL A 6 5.56 -8.29 23.90
C VAL A 6 4.26 -7.49 23.79
N ILE A 7 3.38 -7.85 22.85
CA ILE A 7 2.05 -7.23 22.71
C ILE A 7 1.15 -7.64 23.89
N ALA A 8 1.17 -8.91 24.27
CA ALA A 8 0.34 -9.47 25.33
C ALA A 8 0.73 -8.95 26.72
N ALA A 9 1.98 -8.55 26.92
CA ALA A 9 2.47 -7.93 28.16
C ALA A 9 1.84 -6.56 28.44
N VAL A 10 1.31 -5.87 27.42
CA VAL A 10 0.58 -4.60 27.58
C VAL A 10 -0.93 -4.87 27.53
N PRO A 11 -1.67 -4.75 28.64
CA PRO A 11 -3.10 -5.11 28.70
C PRO A 11 -3.96 -4.39 27.65
N GLU A 12 -3.70 -3.11 27.40
CA GLU A 12 -4.41 -2.33 26.38
C GLU A 12 -4.16 -2.85 24.97
N ALA A 13 -2.92 -3.24 24.66
CA ALA A 13 -2.55 -3.77 23.36
C ALA A 13 -3.13 -5.17 23.15
N LYS A 14 -3.12 -6.01 24.18
CA LYS A 14 -3.79 -7.32 24.18
C LYS A 14 -5.29 -7.18 23.94
N ALA A 15 -5.97 -6.31 24.67
CA ALA A 15 -7.41 -6.07 24.50
C ALA A 15 -7.74 -5.56 23.09
N ALA A 16 -6.90 -4.69 22.52
CA ALA A 16 -7.03 -4.23 21.14
C ALA A 16 -6.80 -5.37 20.14
N ALA A 17 -5.80 -6.23 20.36
CA ALA A 17 -5.51 -7.39 19.52
C ALA A 17 -6.70 -8.35 19.46
N GLU A 18 -7.28 -8.70 20.60
CA GLU A 18 -8.46 -9.58 20.67
C GLU A 18 -9.70 -8.93 20.05
N LYS A 19 -9.93 -7.64 20.30
CA LYS A 19 -11.04 -6.90 19.71
C LYS A 19 -10.96 -6.90 18.19
N TYR A 20 -9.83 -6.46 17.63
CA TYR A 20 -9.65 -6.42 16.18
C TYR A 20 -9.59 -7.82 15.59
N GLY A 21 -9.10 -8.81 16.34
CA GLY A 21 -9.07 -10.19 15.89
C GLY A 21 -10.46 -10.78 15.67
N ARG A 22 -11.41 -10.45 16.56
CA ARG A 22 -12.83 -10.77 16.36
C ARG A 22 -13.44 -10.04 15.16
N GLU A 23 -13.15 -8.74 15.01
CA GLU A 23 -13.66 -7.93 13.89
C GLU A 23 -13.16 -8.40 12.52
N LEU A 24 -11.92 -8.89 12.44
CA LEU A 24 -11.23 -9.22 11.19
C LEU A 24 -10.99 -10.72 10.97
N ARG A 25 -11.54 -11.56 11.86
CA ARG A 25 -11.35 -13.02 11.88
C ARG A 25 -9.87 -13.39 11.72
N PHE A 26 -9.03 -12.84 12.58
CA PHE A 26 -7.58 -12.99 12.49
C PHE A 26 -6.95 -12.99 13.88
N ASP A 27 -6.05 -13.93 14.15
CA ASP A 27 -5.33 -13.94 15.42
C ASP A 27 -4.09 -13.04 15.35
N PHE A 28 -4.14 -11.89 16.02
CA PHE A 28 -3.01 -10.96 16.11
C PHE A 28 -1.99 -11.35 17.18
N LEU A 29 -2.28 -12.37 18.00
CA LEU A 29 -1.39 -12.91 19.02
C LEU A 29 -0.72 -14.23 18.57
N ASP A 30 -1.05 -14.73 17.38
CA ASP A 30 -0.29 -15.78 16.71
C ASP A 30 0.83 -15.15 15.85
N ASP A 31 2.07 -15.33 16.31
CA ASP A 31 3.27 -14.84 15.63
C ASP A 31 3.40 -15.40 14.20
N THR A 32 2.96 -16.64 13.97
CA THR A 32 3.02 -17.28 12.65
C THR A 32 2.02 -16.64 11.69
N ALA A 33 0.76 -16.47 12.13
CA ALA A 33 -0.25 -15.78 11.35
C ALA A 33 0.17 -14.35 11.01
N VAL A 34 0.71 -13.60 11.98
CA VAL A 34 1.20 -12.23 11.79
C VAL A 34 2.39 -12.20 10.84
N HIS A 35 3.32 -13.14 10.95
CA HIS A 35 4.47 -13.24 10.04
C HIS A 35 3.99 -13.33 8.59
N TRP A 36 3.08 -14.25 8.30
CA TRP A 36 2.56 -14.45 6.94
C TRP A 36 1.72 -13.27 6.46
N LEU A 37 0.94 -12.64 7.33
CA LEU A 37 0.24 -11.40 7.02
C LEU A 37 1.22 -10.31 6.57
N LEU A 38 2.32 -10.12 7.30
CA LEU A 38 3.33 -9.11 6.97
C LEU A 38 4.12 -9.49 5.71
N HIS A 39 4.38 -10.78 5.49
CA HIS A 39 4.99 -11.27 4.26
C HIS A 39 4.15 -10.92 3.03
N HIS A 40 2.87 -11.32 3.02
CA HIS A 40 1.93 -10.99 1.95
C HIS A 40 1.80 -9.48 1.72
N ARG A 41 1.84 -8.70 2.82
CA ARG A 41 1.84 -7.24 2.73
C ARG A 41 3.12 -6.69 2.10
N TRP A 42 4.28 -7.24 2.43
CA TRP A 42 5.55 -6.87 1.83
C TRP A 42 5.59 -7.21 0.33
N GLU A 43 5.07 -8.36 -0.07
CA GLU A 43 5.01 -8.76 -1.47
C GLU A 43 4.12 -7.83 -2.31
N ASP A 44 2.94 -7.46 -1.79
CA ASP A 44 2.04 -6.47 -2.39
C ASP A 44 2.79 -5.14 -2.63
N ASN A 45 3.50 -4.66 -1.62
CA ASN A 45 4.30 -3.45 -1.73
C ASN A 45 5.46 -3.58 -2.71
N ARG A 46 6.18 -4.71 -2.72
CA ARG A 46 7.31 -4.93 -3.63
C ARG A 46 6.86 -4.90 -5.09
N LYS A 47 5.73 -5.56 -5.39
CA LYS A 47 5.12 -5.57 -6.73
C LYS A 47 4.75 -4.17 -7.20
N TRP A 48 4.08 -3.39 -6.34
CA TRP A 48 3.65 -2.05 -6.70
C TRP A 48 4.77 -1.00 -6.68
N ARG A 49 5.82 -1.18 -5.87
CA ARG A 49 7.01 -0.31 -5.90
C ARG A 49 7.74 -0.39 -7.24
N LYS A 50 7.98 -1.61 -7.74
CA LYS A 50 8.59 -1.81 -9.06
C LYS A 50 7.75 -1.18 -10.18
N ARG A 51 6.43 -1.37 -10.12
CA ARG A 51 5.49 -0.80 -11.10
C ARG A 51 5.44 0.72 -11.04
N GLY A 52 5.36 1.30 -9.84
CA GLY A 52 5.38 2.75 -9.65
C GLY A 52 6.66 3.41 -10.19
N CYS A 53 7.81 2.75 -10.01
CA CYS A 53 9.08 3.19 -10.61
C CYS A 53 9.01 3.18 -12.15
N ALA A 54 8.54 2.08 -12.74
CA ALA A 54 8.36 1.99 -14.20
C ALA A 54 7.37 3.03 -14.75
N SER A 55 6.28 3.29 -14.03
CA SER A 55 5.32 4.35 -14.37
C SER A 55 5.95 5.75 -14.33
N GLY A 56 6.86 5.99 -13.39
CA GLY A 56 7.63 7.24 -13.32
C GLY A 56 8.47 7.47 -14.58
N PHE A 57 9.17 6.43 -15.05
CA PHE A 57 9.92 6.50 -16.31
C PHE A 57 9.02 6.79 -17.52
N LEU A 58 7.80 6.25 -17.54
CA LEU A 58 6.85 6.49 -18.63
C LEU A 58 6.25 7.91 -18.60
N LEU A 59 6.05 8.48 -17.41
CA LEU A 59 5.52 9.84 -17.24
C LEU A 59 6.58 10.93 -17.43
N PHE A 60 7.84 10.64 -17.14
CA PHE A 60 8.93 11.63 -17.15
C PHE A 60 9.05 12.43 -18.45
N PRO A 61 8.95 11.84 -19.66
CA PRO A 61 9.04 12.57 -20.93
C PRO A 61 7.92 13.58 -21.15
N PHE A 62 6.78 13.45 -20.47
CA PHE A 62 5.60 14.31 -20.61
C PHE A 62 5.44 15.29 -19.44
N LEU A 63 6.24 15.14 -18.38
CA LEU A 63 6.26 16.10 -17.27
C LEU A 63 7.48 17.02 -17.34
N ALA A 64 8.64 16.46 -17.67
CA ALA A 64 9.90 17.21 -17.76
C ALA A 64 10.37 17.38 -19.22
N GLY A 65 10.10 16.39 -20.07
CA GLY A 65 10.49 16.43 -21.49
C GLY A 65 9.84 17.51 -22.36
N PRO A 66 8.64 18.05 -22.06
CA PRO A 66 8.10 19.16 -22.84
C PRO A 66 8.85 20.47 -22.58
N TRP A 67 9.56 20.60 -21.46
CA TRP A 67 10.18 21.87 -21.05
C TRP A 67 11.25 22.37 -22.04
N PRO A 68 12.22 21.56 -22.50
CA PRO A 68 13.16 22.00 -23.52
C PRO A 68 12.49 22.35 -24.86
N PHE A 69 11.45 21.61 -25.25
CA PHE A 69 10.72 21.90 -26.49
C PHE A 69 9.91 23.20 -26.37
N TRP A 70 9.34 23.44 -25.20
CA TRP A 70 8.62 24.68 -24.91
C TRP A 70 9.53 25.89 -25.09
N ASP A 71 10.69 25.87 -24.43
CA ASP A 71 11.65 26.96 -24.39
C ASP A 71 12.31 27.22 -25.76
N LEU A 72 12.67 26.15 -26.48
CA LEU A 72 13.43 26.25 -27.74
C LEU A 72 12.55 26.40 -28.98
N VAL A 73 11.28 25.96 -28.93
CA VAL A 73 10.42 25.87 -30.13
C VAL A 73 9.07 26.50 -29.91
N ALA A 74 8.34 26.13 -28.86
CA ALA A 74 6.94 26.52 -28.72
C ALA A 74 6.75 28.02 -28.41
N VAL A 75 7.67 28.63 -27.65
CA VAL A 75 7.64 30.07 -27.31
C VAL A 75 7.63 30.96 -28.55
N GLU A 76 8.33 30.57 -29.62
CA GLU A 76 8.40 31.35 -30.86
C GLU A 76 7.21 31.11 -31.81
N LYS A 77 6.31 30.17 -31.49
CA LYS A 77 5.14 29.86 -32.32
C LYS A 77 3.93 30.72 -31.96
N SER A 78 2.92 30.67 -32.82
CA SER A 78 1.65 31.36 -32.59
C SER A 78 0.98 30.90 -31.30
N ARG A 79 0.18 31.79 -30.70
CA ARG A 79 -0.60 31.49 -29.49
C ARG A 79 -1.48 30.25 -29.65
N THR A 80 -2.06 30.05 -30.84
CA THR A 80 -2.86 28.86 -31.16
C THR A 80 -2.04 27.58 -31.05
N PHE A 81 -0.80 27.58 -31.55
CA PHE A 81 0.10 26.42 -31.44
C PHE A 81 0.46 26.14 -29.98
N GLN A 82 0.82 27.17 -29.22
CA GLN A 82 1.17 27.03 -27.80
C GLN A 82 0.03 26.42 -26.97
N VAL A 83 -1.19 26.90 -27.20
CA VAL A 83 -2.40 26.34 -26.55
C VAL A 83 -2.61 24.89 -26.96
N ALA A 84 -2.56 24.59 -28.26
CA ALA A 84 -2.72 23.23 -28.76
C ALA A 84 -1.67 22.27 -28.18
N PHE A 85 -0.42 22.72 -28.06
CA PHE A 85 0.67 21.96 -27.47
C PHE A 85 0.42 21.61 -26.00
N ILE A 86 0.09 22.60 -25.17
CA ILE A 86 -0.23 22.37 -23.74
C ILE A 86 -1.42 21.44 -23.58
N VAL A 87 -2.48 21.64 -24.38
CA VAL A 87 -3.68 20.80 -24.30
C VAL A 87 -3.37 19.36 -24.69
N ALA A 88 -2.59 19.15 -25.76
CA ALA A 88 -2.19 17.82 -26.19
C ALA A 88 -1.34 17.11 -25.12
N ASP A 89 -0.35 17.79 -24.55
CA ASP A 89 0.49 17.25 -23.48
C ASP A 89 -0.33 16.91 -22.22
N ALA A 90 -1.21 17.82 -21.78
CA ALA A 90 -2.11 17.58 -20.66
C ALA A 90 -3.04 16.38 -20.89
N MET A 91 -3.58 16.22 -22.11
CA MET A 91 -4.40 15.06 -22.48
C MET A 91 -3.60 13.76 -22.42
N ILE A 92 -2.34 13.76 -22.86
CA ILE A 92 -1.46 12.59 -22.78
C ILE A 92 -1.20 12.23 -21.31
N VAL A 93 -0.82 13.20 -20.48
CA VAL A 93 -0.58 12.98 -19.04
C VAL A 93 -1.82 12.43 -18.36
N VAL A 94 -3.00 13.04 -18.59
CA VAL A 94 -4.27 12.55 -18.03
C VAL A 94 -4.60 11.15 -18.52
N GLY A 95 -4.41 10.86 -19.81
CA GLY A 95 -4.62 9.54 -20.39
C GLY A 95 -3.72 8.47 -19.75
N ILE A 96 -2.43 8.78 -19.55
CA ILE A 96 -1.49 7.89 -18.87
C ILE A 96 -1.93 7.66 -17.42
N LEU A 97 -2.25 8.71 -16.66
CA LEU A 97 -2.69 8.58 -15.27
C LEU A 97 -3.96 7.73 -15.15
N LEU A 98 -4.92 7.94 -16.05
CA LEU A 98 -6.13 7.12 -16.13
C LEU A 98 -5.80 5.67 -16.46
N GLY A 99 -4.93 5.42 -17.43
CA GLY A 99 -4.46 4.08 -17.80
C GLY A 99 -3.79 3.36 -16.63
N LEU A 100 -2.88 4.03 -15.92
CA LEU A 100 -2.22 3.52 -14.71
C LEU A 100 -3.22 3.22 -13.60
N TYR A 101 -4.21 4.08 -13.40
CA TYR A 101 -5.28 3.84 -12.44
C TYR A 101 -6.11 2.62 -12.82
N LEU A 102 -6.58 2.51 -14.07
CA LEU A 102 -7.36 1.38 -14.55
C LEU A 102 -6.57 0.07 -14.46
N TRP A 103 -5.27 0.10 -14.75
CA TRP A 103 -4.38 -1.04 -14.59
C TRP A 103 -4.21 -1.46 -13.11
N ARG A 104 -4.18 -0.49 -12.19
CA ARG A 104 -4.07 -0.75 -10.74
C ARG A 104 -5.40 -1.15 -10.08
N ARG A 105 -6.52 -0.72 -10.65
CA ARG A 105 -7.86 -0.86 -10.08
C ARG A 105 -8.25 -2.29 -9.69
N PRO A 106 -7.98 -3.35 -10.48
CA PRO A 106 -8.32 -4.72 -10.08
C PRO A 106 -7.68 -5.13 -8.75
N SER A 107 -6.39 -4.87 -8.56
CA SER A 107 -5.69 -5.17 -7.29
C SER A 107 -6.12 -4.28 -6.12
N LEU A 108 -6.66 -3.09 -6.40
CA LEU A 108 -7.28 -2.25 -5.36
C LEU A 108 -8.65 -2.77 -4.94
N ARG A 109 -9.35 -3.48 -5.84
CA ARG A 109 -10.68 -4.04 -5.62
C ARG A 109 -10.68 -5.47 -5.09
N ASP A 110 -9.58 -6.20 -5.30
CA ASP A 110 -9.38 -7.55 -4.80
C ASP A 110 -9.66 -7.64 -3.28
N PRO A 111 -10.73 -8.34 -2.87
CA PRO A 111 -11.17 -8.38 -1.49
C PRO A 111 -10.16 -9.10 -0.57
N THR A 112 -9.42 -10.08 -1.09
CA THR A 112 -8.40 -10.82 -0.34
C THR A 112 -7.24 -9.90 0.04
N MET A 113 -6.71 -9.15 -0.92
CA MET A 113 -5.64 -8.17 -0.66
C MET A 113 -6.13 -7.01 0.22
N ARG A 114 -7.42 -6.66 0.17
CA ARG A 114 -8.01 -5.66 1.08
C ARG A 114 -8.05 -6.16 2.52
N ASN A 115 -8.36 -7.44 2.73
CA ASN A 115 -8.29 -8.08 4.05
C ASN A 115 -6.85 -8.06 4.60
N VAL A 116 -5.84 -8.36 3.78
CA VAL A 116 -4.43 -8.21 4.17
C VAL A 116 -4.12 -6.77 4.59
N ARG A 117 -4.54 -5.78 3.79
CA ARG A 117 -4.25 -4.36 4.07
C ARG A 117 -4.95 -3.86 5.35
N ILE A 118 -6.19 -4.26 5.62
CA ILE A 118 -6.89 -3.87 6.86
C ILE A 118 -6.33 -4.58 8.09
N ARG A 119 -5.99 -5.88 7.99
CA ARG A 119 -5.33 -6.63 9.08
C ARG A 119 -3.97 -6.02 9.40
N ALA A 120 -3.13 -5.74 8.40
CA ALA A 120 -1.83 -5.09 8.60
C ALA A 120 -1.96 -3.67 9.20
N ARG A 121 -3.00 -2.92 8.84
CA ARG A 121 -3.30 -1.61 9.44
C ARG A 121 -3.63 -1.75 10.93
N ARG A 122 -4.51 -2.67 11.31
CA ARG A 122 -4.87 -2.90 12.72
C ARG A 122 -3.70 -3.45 13.52
N TYR A 123 -2.88 -4.33 12.95
CA TYR A 123 -1.66 -4.78 13.59
C TYR A 123 -0.71 -3.63 13.92
N ARG A 124 -0.55 -2.66 13.02
CA ARG A 124 0.24 -1.46 13.32
C ARG A 124 -0.38 -0.62 14.46
N GLU A 125 -1.70 -0.51 14.50
CA GLU A 125 -2.41 0.20 15.57
C GLU A 125 -2.17 -0.48 16.93
N ILE A 126 -2.25 -1.81 16.98
CA ILE A 126 -1.92 -2.64 18.16
C ILE A 126 -0.46 -2.39 18.59
N VAL A 127 0.49 -2.47 17.66
CA VAL A 127 1.92 -2.20 17.94
C VAL A 127 2.12 -0.77 18.44
N GLY A 128 1.37 0.19 17.91
CA GLY A 128 1.38 1.58 18.36
C GLY A 128 0.85 1.75 19.80
N ILE A 129 -0.17 0.99 20.18
CA ILE A 129 -0.68 0.93 21.56
C ILE A 129 0.36 0.30 22.47
N ALA A 130 0.93 -0.85 22.08
CA ALA A 130 1.99 -1.53 22.85
C ALA A 130 3.18 -0.60 23.12
N ARG A 131 3.65 0.11 22.09
CA ARG A 131 4.75 1.08 22.22
C ARG A 131 4.42 2.22 23.20
N ARG A 132 3.19 2.75 23.17
CA ARG A 132 2.76 3.79 24.13
C ARG A 132 2.65 3.24 25.55
N GLY A 133 2.31 1.96 25.70
CA GLY A 133 2.31 1.25 26.97
C GLY A 133 3.68 0.78 27.46
N GLY A 134 4.78 1.23 26.84
CA GLY A 134 6.14 0.94 27.29
C GLY A 134 6.74 -0.37 26.74
N ALA A 135 6.07 -1.05 25.81
CA ALA A 135 6.63 -2.25 25.19
C ALA A 135 7.86 -1.93 24.32
N GLU A 136 8.82 -2.86 24.30
CA GLU A 136 10.02 -2.76 23.46
C GLU A 136 9.65 -2.98 21.98
N VAL A 137 9.34 -1.87 21.31
CA VAL A 137 9.02 -1.83 19.88
C VAL A 137 10.09 -1.04 19.15
N PRO A 138 10.69 -1.57 18.07
CA PRO A 138 11.68 -0.85 17.28
C PRO A 138 11.20 0.54 16.86
N ALA A 139 12.07 1.54 17.02
CA ALA A 139 11.74 2.93 16.69
C ALA A 139 11.30 3.08 15.22
N THR A 140 11.93 2.32 14.32
CA THR A 140 11.70 2.28 12.86
C THR A 140 10.70 1.21 12.44
N TYR A 141 9.58 1.07 13.15
CA TYR A 141 8.55 0.12 12.74
C TYR A 141 7.87 0.52 11.41
N PRO A 142 7.91 -0.32 10.36
CA PRO A 142 7.57 0.09 9.00
C PRO A 142 6.14 0.62 8.87
N TYR A 143 6.01 1.78 8.19
CA TYR A 143 4.73 2.35 7.81
C TYR A 143 4.28 1.79 6.48
N TYR A 144 3.19 1.03 6.53
CA TYR A 144 2.62 0.41 5.35
C TYR A 144 1.55 1.26 4.65
N GLY A 145 1.39 2.54 5.00
CA GLY A 145 0.45 3.46 4.33
C GLY A 145 -1.01 3.24 4.73
N MET A 146 -1.78 4.33 4.86
CA MET A 146 -3.24 4.26 4.79
C MET A 146 -3.65 4.08 3.33
N TYR A 147 -4.38 3.00 3.01
CA TYR A 147 -5.06 2.90 1.72
C TYR A 147 -6.57 3.09 1.90
N ALA A 148 -7.20 3.78 0.95
CA ALA A 148 -8.67 3.77 0.83
C ALA A 148 -9.23 2.33 0.79
N SER A 149 -8.43 1.38 0.30
CA SER A 149 -8.80 -0.04 0.20
C SER A 149 -8.76 -0.79 1.54
N SER A 150 -8.16 -0.25 2.61
CA SER A 150 -8.04 -0.87 3.94
C SER A 150 -9.14 -0.44 4.93
N ARG A 151 -10.32 -0.07 4.43
CA ARG A 151 -11.44 0.45 5.23
C ARG A 151 -12.54 -0.57 5.51
N LYS A 152 -12.69 -1.59 4.68
CA LYS A 152 -13.75 -2.60 4.76
C LYS A 152 -13.13 -3.99 4.76
N PHE A 153 -13.61 -4.83 5.67
CA PHE A 153 -13.31 -6.25 5.75
C PHE A 153 -14.34 -7.04 4.92
N PHE A 154 -13.89 -8.11 4.27
CA PHE A 154 -14.70 -8.98 3.42
C PHE A 154 -14.66 -10.42 3.97
N PRO A 155 -15.64 -10.84 4.79
CA PRO A 155 -15.59 -12.12 5.49
C PRO A 155 -15.60 -13.35 4.56
N ASP A 156 -16.19 -13.21 3.37
CA ASP A 156 -16.34 -14.29 2.39
C ASP A 156 -15.19 -14.35 1.38
N ALA A 157 -14.20 -13.46 1.52
CA ALA A 157 -13.03 -13.47 0.64
C ALA A 157 -12.13 -14.66 1.00
N PRO A 158 -11.53 -15.33 0.00
CA PRO A 158 -10.60 -16.42 0.27
C PRO A 158 -9.38 -15.89 1.03
N GLU A 159 -8.88 -16.70 1.98
CA GLU A 159 -7.63 -16.40 2.66
C GLU A 159 -6.44 -16.69 1.74
N LEU A 160 -5.36 -15.91 1.90
CA LEU A 160 -4.14 -16.19 1.16
C LEU A 160 -3.50 -17.47 1.71
N PRO A 161 -3.02 -18.36 0.83
CA PRO A 161 -2.31 -19.55 1.27
C PRO A 161 -1.06 -19.17 2.06
N ILE A 162 -0.76 -19.97 3.08
CA ILE A 162 0.55 -19.99 3.70
C ILE A 162 1.51 -20.67 2.71
N PRO A 163 2.64 -20.05 2.33
CA PRO A 163 3.61 -20.68 1.44
C PRO A 163 4.08 -22.04 1.98
N GLU A 164 4.23 -23.02 1.09
CA GLU A 164 4.42 -24.45 1.42
C GLU A 164 5.63 -24.77 2.32
N GLY A 165 6.58 -23.83 2.46
CA GLY A 165 7.71 -23.94 3.41
C GLY A 165 7.39 -23.55 4.86
N GLY A 166 6.18 -23.06 5.15
CA GLY A 166 5.76 -22.55 6.47
C GLY A 166 4.95 -23.50 7.33
N GLN A 167 4.61 -24.70 6.84
CA GLN A 167 3.78 -25.67 7.54
C GLN A 167 4.57 -26.64 8.45
N LYS A 168 5.89 -26.48 8.56
CA LYS A 168 6.73 -27.30 9.44
C LYS A 168 7.77 -26.45 10.16
N SER A 169 7.49 -26.13 11.41
CA SER A 169 8.46 -26.13 12.51
C SER A 169 7.73 -26.16 13.84
#